data_AF-A0A0K8P634-F1
#
_entry.id   AF-A0A0K8P634-F1
#
_cell.length_a   1.000
_cell.length_b   1.000
_cell.length_c   1.000
_cell.angle_alpha   90.00
_cell.angle_beta   90.00
_cell.angle_gamma   90.00
#
_symmetry.space_group_name_H-M   'P 1'
#
loop_
_entity.id
_entity.type
_entity.pdbx_description
1 polymer ?
#
loop_
_entity_poly.entity_id
_entity_poly.type
_entity_poly.pdbx_seq_one_letter_code
_entity_poly.pdbx_strand_id
1 'polypeptide(L)'
;MDADVIKTYAELGMGVGIVASIAFDPERDRTLRAIDARHLFEVNVTRLAIRRGHWLRSYAYAFIESFAPTLTRAVVERALAGDAVDDAA
;
A
#
# COMPACT_ATOMS: atom_id res chain seq x y z
N MET A 1 8.04 -4.39 7.70
CA MET A 1 8.30 -4.17 9.14
C MET A 1 6.98 -3.81 9.77
N ASP A 2 6.68 -4.36 10.94
CA ASP A 2 5.40 -4.13 11.61
C ASP A 2 5.41 -2.74 12.26
N ALA A 3 4.44 -1.90 11.89
CA ALA A 3 4.33 -0.55 12.42
C ALA A 3 4.03 -0.57 13.92
N ASP A 4 3.31 -1.58 14.41
CA ASP A 4 2.94 -1.67 15.82
C ASP A 4 4.18 -1.84 16.71
N VAL A 5 5.15 -2.65 16.27
CA VAL A 5 6.44 -2.80 16.97
C VAL A 5 7.22 -1.48 17.01
N ILE A 6 7.24 -0.74 15.89
CA ILE A 6 7.91 0.57 15.84
C ILE A 6 7.26 1.56 16.81
N LYS A 7 5.93 1.62 16.84
CA LYS A 7 5.18 2.48 17.74
C LYS A 7 5.46 2.16 19.20
N THR A 8 5.42 0.89 19.60
CA THR A 8 5.71 0.48 20.98
C THR A 8 7.07 0.99 21.46
N TYR A 9 8.11 0.89 20.62
CA TYR A 9 9.43 1.39 21.00
C TYR A 9 9.52 2.93 21.03
N ALA A 10 8.79 3.62 20.15
CA ALA A 10 8.69 5.08 20.20
C ALA A 10 7.97 5.55 21.48
N GLU A 11 6.90 4.86 21.91
CA GLU A 11 6.17 5.15 23.15
C GLU A 11 7.03 4.95 24.40
N LEU A 12 7.92 3.95 24.38
CA LEU A 12 8.89 3.72 25.45
C LEU A 12 10.03 4.75 25.47
N GLY A 13 10.00 5.75 24.59
CA GLY A 13 11.00 6.83 24.54
C GLY A 13 12.34 6.41 23.94
N MET A 14 12.39 5.30 23.18
CA MET A 14 13.63 4.79 22.60
C MET A 14 14.05 5.52 21.32
N GLY A 15 13.22 6.42 20.79
CA GLY A 15 13.55 7.25 19.64
C GLY A 15 12.35 7.68 18.81
N VAL A 16 12.60 7.98 17.54
CA VAL A 16 11.60 8.39 16.55
C VAL A 16 11.36 7.25 15.56
N GLY A 17 10.09 6.87 15.37
CA GLY A 17 9.68 5.87 14.40
C GLY A 17 9.28 6.48 13.06
N ILE A 18 9.72 5.87 11.94
CA ILE A 18 9.26 6.21 10.59
C ILE A 18 8.33 5.10 10.13
N VAL A 19 7.07 5.44 9.85
CA VAL A 19 6.03 4.51 9.43
C VAL A 19 5.24 5.08 8.25
N ALA A 20 4.55 4.21 7.51
CA ALA A 20 3.60 4.66 6.50
C ALA A 20 2.47 5.46 7.17
N SER A 21 1.98 6.53 6.52
CA SER A 21 0.95 7.39 7.08
C SER A 21 -0.33 6.64 7.47
N ILE A 22 -0.71 5.63 6.68
CA ILE A 22 -1.87 4.77 6.94
C ILE A 22 -1.73 3.92 8.21
N ALA A 23 -0.50 3.73 8.69
CA ALA A 23 -0.26 2.97 9.90
C ALA A 23 -0.44 3.79 11.18
N PHE A 24 -0.64 5.11 11.12
CA PHE A 24 -0.93 5.96 12.28
C PHE A 24 -2.42 6.28 12.38
N ASP A 25 -2.99 6.09 13.56
CA ASP A 25 -4.38 6.38 13.89
C ASP A 25 -4.44 7.35 15.09
N PRO A 26 -4.87 8.61 14.91
CA PRO A 26 -4.94 9.59 15.99
C PRO A 26 -5.86 9.20 17.16
N GLU A 27 -6.87 8.37 16.93
CA GLU A 27 -7.80 7.95 17.98
C GLU A 27 -7.21 6.84 18.85
N ARG A 28 -6.34 6.00 18.27
CA ARG A 28 -5.69 4.86 18.95
C ARG A 28 -4.31 5.23 19.50
N ASP A 29 -3.50 5.94 18.72
CA ASP A 29 -2.09 6.27 19.00
C ASP A 29 -1.96 7.61 19.76
N ARG A 30 -2.73 7.79 20.84
CA ARG A 30 -2.89 9.08 21.56
C ARG A 30 -1.62 9.59 22.25
N THR A 31 -0.71 8.68 22.53
CA THR A 31 0.60 8.87 23.18
C THR A 31 1.68 9.29 22.19
N LEU A 32 1.41 9.18 20.89
CA LEU A 32 2.34 9.47 19.81
C LEU A 32 1.89 10.70 19.02
N ARG A 33 2.86 11.43 18.49
CA ARG A 33 2.62 12.57 17.58
C ARG A 33 3.20 12.25 16.21
N ALA A 34 2.35 12.24 15.19
CA ALA A 34 2.80 12.14 13.81
C ALA A 34 3.33 13.49 13.29
N ILE A 35 4.39 13.43 12.48
CA ILE A 35 4.96 14.56 11.74
C ILE A 35 5.01 14.16 10.26
N ASP A 36 4.53 15.04 9.38
CA ASP A 36 4.55 14.77 7.95
C ASP A 36 5.98 14.83 7.38
N ALA A 37 6.43 13.69 6.85
CA ALA A 37 7.76 13.52 6.28
C ALA A 37 7.74 13.32 4.74
N ARG A 38 6.63 13.61 4.06
CA ARG A 38 6.52 13.48 2.58
C ARG A 38 7.55 14.29 1.79
N HIS A 39 8.13 15.31 2.39
CA HIS A 39 9.18 16.13 1.79
C HIS A 39 10.59 15.51 1.91
N LEU A 40 10.74 14.43 2.68
CA LEU A 40 12.01 13.73 2.91
C LEU A 40 12.10 12.40 2.15
N PHE A 41 10.95 11.79 1.83
CA PHE A 41 10.87 10.47 1.21
C PHE A 41 10.00 10.50 -0.04
N GLU A 42 10.42 9.77 -1.06
CA GLU A 42 9.62 9.56 -2.26
C GLU A 42 8.34 8.75 -1.96
N VAL A 43 7.32 8.90 -2.81
CA VAL A 43 6.06 8.16 -2.68
C VAL A 43 6.32 6.67 -2.91
N ASN A 44 5.94 5.86 -1.93
CA ASN A 44 5.95 4.41 -2.08
C ASN A 44 4.71 3.94 -2.86
N VAL A 45 4.93 3.22 -3.96
CA VAL A 45 3.84 2.65 -4.79
C VAL A 45 3.58 1.21 -4.38
N THR A 46 2.39 0.93 -3.84
CA THR A 46 1.94 -0.43 -3.55
C THR A 46 1.52 -1.13 -4.84
N ARG A 47 2.15 -2.26 -5.15
CA ARG A 47 1.87 -3.04 -6.38
C ARG A 47 1.09 -4.32 -6.06
N LEU A 48 0.12 -4.63 -6.91
CA LEU A 48 -0.61 -5.91 -6.87
C LEU A 48 -0.01 -6.86 -7.91
N ALA A 49 0.47 -8.02 -7.45
CA ALA A 49 1.14 -8.99 -8.31
C ALA A 49 0.26 -10.22 -8.55
N ILE A 50 0.21 -10.67 -9.82
CA ILE A 50 -0.53 -11.84 -10.26
C ILE A 50 0.41 -12.76 -11.02
N ARG A 51 0.32 -14.06 -10.76
CA ARG A 51 1.12 -15.05 -11.50
C ARG A 51 0.61 -15.17 -12.94
N ARG A 52 1.51 -14.93 -13.90
CA ARG A 52 1.24 -15.15 -15.33
C ARG A 52 0.83 -16.61 -15.59
N GLY A 53 -0.17 -16.81 -16.45
CA GLY A 53 -0.72 -18.12 -16.79
C GLY A 53 -1.68 -18.71 -15.76
N HIS A 54 -1.96 -18.02 -14.65
CA HIS A 54 -3.00 -18.44 -13.72
C HIS A 54 -4.37 -17.94 -14.19
N TRP A 55 -5.37 -18.83 -14.17
CA TRP A 55 -6.75 -18.44 -14.47
C TRP A 55 -7.32 -17.58 -13.33
N LEU A 56 -7.60 -16.30 -13.60
CA LEU A 56 -8.27 -15.44 -12.65
C LEU A 56 -9.78 -15.69 -12.67
N ARG A 57 -10.34 -16.03 -11.51
CA ARG A 57 -11.80 -16.15 -11.34
C ARG A 57 -12.47 -14.78 -11.30
N SER A 58 -13.76 -14.73 -11.58
CA SER A 58 -14.57 -13.50 -11.59
C SER A 58 -14.44 -12.68 -10.30
N TYR A 59 -14.44 -13.34 -9.13
CA TYR A 59 -14.27 -12.65 -7.84
C TYR A 59 -12.89 -12.00 -7.68
N ALA A 60 -11.86 -12.50 -8.36
CA ALA A 60 -10.51 -11.93 -8.25
C ALA A 60 -10.45 -10.57 -8.94
N TYR A 61 -11.13 -10.41 -10.08
CA TYR A 61 -11.28 -9.12 -10.72
C TYR A 61 -12.04 -8.13 -9.84
N ALA A 62 -13.15 -8.57 -9.22
CA ALA A 62 -13.91 -7.74 -8.29
C ALA A 62 -13.06 -7.31 -7.07
N PHE A 63 -12.21 -8.20 -6.55
CA PHE A 63 -11.28 -7.87 -5.47
C PHE A 63 -10.27 -6.80 -5.89
N ILE A 64 -9.64 -6.98 -7.06
CA ILE A 64 -8.65 -6.03 -7.57
C ILE A 64 -9.28 -4.64 -7.78
N GLU A 65 -10.46 -4.58 -8.39
CA GLU A 65 -11.19 -3.34 -8.62
C GLU A 65 -11.66 -2.68 -7.32
N SER A 66 -12.03 -3.48 -6.31
CA SER A 66 -12.37 -2.95 -4.98
C SER A 66 -11.16 -2.37 -4.23
N PHE A 67 -9.97 -2.91 -4.48
CA PHE A 67 -8.72 -2.45 -3.87
C PHE A 67 -8.20 -1.20 -4.58
N ALA A 68 -8.26 -1.17 -5.92
CA ALA A 68 -7.84 -0.06 -6.74
C ALA A 68 -8.84 0.12 -7.90
N PRO A 69 -9.77 1.09 -7.80
CA PRO A 69 -10.83 1.28 -8.81
C PRO A 69 -10.31 1.56 -10.23
N THR A 70 -9.07 2.03 -10.35
CA THR A 70 -8.41 2.24 -11.65
C THR A 70 -7.98 0.94 -12.33
N LEU A 71 -7.83 -0.16 -11.58
CA LEU A 71 -7.47 -1.48 -12.08
C LEU A 71 -8.71 -2.27 -12.51
N THR A 72 -9.45 -1.74 -13.49
CA THR A 72 -10.64 -2.41 -14.04
C THR A 72 -10.27 -3.74 -14.67
N ARG A 73 -11.25 -4.63 -14.83
CA ARG A 73 -11.06 -5.93 -15.49
C ARG A 73 -10.34 -5.81 -16.84
N ALA A 74 -10.68 -4.82 -17.66
CA ALA A 74 -10.05 -4.61 -18.96
C ALA A 74 -8.56 -4.18 -18.85
N VAL A 75 -8.21 -3.40 -17.83
CA VAL A 75 -6.81 -3.04 -17.54
C VAL A 75 -6.02 -4.27 -17.11
N VAL A 76 -6.59 -5.10 -16.24
CA VAL A 76 -5.94 -6.33 -15.74
C VAL A 76 -5.77 -7.36 -16.86
N GLU A 77 -6.77 -7.56 -17.71
CA GLU A 77 -6.69 -8.49 -18.85
C GLU A 77 -5.61 -8.07 -19.85
N ARG A 78 -5.47 -6.76 -20.16
CA ARG A 78 -4.37 -6.24 -20.99
C ARG A 78 -3.00 -6.47 -20.36
N ALA A 79 -2.86 -6.18 -19.07
CA ALA A 79 -1.62 -6.43 -18.33
C ALA A 79 -1.22 -7.92 -18.34
N LEU A 80 -2.20 -8.83 -18.24
CA LEU A 80 -1.97 -10.27 -18.31
C LEU A 80 -1.62 -10.76 -19.72
N ALA A 81 -2.12 -10.09 -20.76
CA ALA A 81 -1.77 -10.35 -22.16
C ALA A 81 -0.33 -9.93 -22.53
N GLY A 82 0.34 -9.18 -21.64
CA GLY A 82 1.72 -8.73 -21.82
C GLY A 82 1.84 -7.35 -22.46
N ASP A 83 0.74 -6.63 -22.62
CA ASP A 83 0.80 -5.21 -22.96
C ASP A 83 1.36 -4.46 -21.76
N ALA A 84 2.49 -3.77 -21.95
CA ALA A 84 3.06 -2.91 -20.92
C ALA A 84 1.99 -1.88 -20.53
N VAL A 85 1.52 -1.97 -19.30
CA VAL A 85 0.77 -0.87 -18.69
C VAL A 85 1.82 0.21 -18.46
N ASP A 86 1.83 1.24 -19.32
CA ASP A 86 2.71 2.39 -19.13
C ASP A 86 2.53 2.88 -17.70
N ASP A 87 3.62 2.82 -16.93
CA ASP A 87 3.72 3.35 -15.58
C ASP A 87 3.50 4.87 -15.68
N ALA A 88 2.24 5.30 -15.53
CA ALA A 88 1.93 6.70 -15.29
C ALA A 88 2.45 7.05 -13.89
N ALA A 89 3.68 7.55 -13.88
CA ALA A 89 4.34 8.18 -12.74
C ALA A 89 3.58 9.43 -12.28
#